data_AF-A0A8T3T233-F1
#
_entry.id   AF-A0A8T3T233-F1
#
_cell.length_a   1.000
_cell.length_b   1.000
_cell.length_c   1.000
_cell.angle_alpha   90.00
_cell.angle_beta   90.00
_cell.angle_gamma   90.00
#
_symmetry.space_group_name_H-M   'P 1'
#
loop_
_entity.id
_entity.type
_entity.pdbx_description
1 polymer ?
#
loop_
_entity_poly.entity_id
_entity_poly.type
_entity_poly.pdbx_seq_one_letter_code
_entity_poly.pdbx_strand_id
1 'polypeptide(L)'
;MHPRDLTRRTVVTGLGAVTPIGNDVPTFWANLVAGVSGVGPITQFDASGEEVRIAAEVKGFEPRDWIDFKQARRMSRFAQLAVAAARQAIDGSRLEIGDHNRDDIAV
;
A
#
# COMPACT_ATOMS: atom_id res chain seq x y z
N MET A 1 0.36 -22.78 17.03
CA MET A 1 0.22 -21.48 17.72
C MET A 1 1.49 -21.27 18.53
N HIS A 2 2.35 -20.31 18.16
CA HIS A 2 3.62 -20.08 18.86
C HIS A 2 3.31 -19.41 20.23
N PRO A 3 3.87 -19.88 21.35
CA PRO A 3 3.61 -19.27 22.66
C PRO A 3 4.07 -17.81 22.65
N ARG A 4 3.23 -16.89 23.16
CA ARG A 4 3.62 -15.47 23.30
C ARG A 4 4.77 -15.37 24.30
N ASP A 5 5.94 -14.95 23.82
CA ASP A 5 7.04 -14.50 24.66
C ASP A 5 6.63 -13.17 25.33
N LEU A 6 6.30 -13.22 26.62
CA LEU A 6 5.83 -12.06 27.38
C LEU A 6 6.92 -11.02 27.64
N THR A 7 8.20 -11.32 27.32
CA THR A 7 9.32 -10.39 27.50
C THR A 7 9.50 -9.43 26.33
N ARG A 8 9.04 -9.82 25.13
CA ARG A 8 9.17 -9.02 23.90
C ARG A 8 7.82 -8.42 23.52
N ARG A 9 7.75 -7.10 23.54
CA ARG A 9 6.56 -6.35 23.11
C ARG A 9 6.70 -5.96 21.64
N THR A 10 5.70 -6.31 20.85
CA THR A 10 5.57 -5.85 19.46
C THR A 10 4.92 -4.47 19.42
N VAL A 11 5.47 -3.59 18.59
CA VAL A 11 4.95 -2.24 18.35
C VAL A 11 4.91 -1.95 16.85
N VAL A 12 4.07 -1.00 16.43
CA VAL A 12 4.02 -0.51 15.05
C VAL A 12 4.86 0.77 14.97
N THR A 13 5.87 0.77 14.11
CA THR A 13 6.80 1.90 13.96
C THR A 13 6.60 2.67 12.65
N GLY A 14 5.98 2.07 11.64
CA GLY A 14 5.72 2.71 10.36
C GLY A 14 4.42 2.20 9.73
N LEU A 15 3.82 3.04 8.89
CA LEU A 15 2.56 2.78 8.20
C LEU A 15 2.72 3.17 6.73
N GLY A 16 2.02 2.45 5.86
CA GLY A 16 1.92 2.78 4.44
C GLY A 16 0.55 2.39 3.91
N ALA A 17 0.00 3.20 3.02
CA ALA A 17 -1.34 3.01 2.50
C ALA A 17 -1.47 3.52 1.07
N VAL A 18 -1.96 2.66 0.18
CA VAL A 18 -2.35 3.02 -1.18
C VAL A 18 -3.76 2.52 -1.41
N THR A 19 -4.70 3.46 -1.52
CA THR A 19 -6.14 3.19 -1.40
C THR A 19 -6.96 4.02 -2.38
N PRO A 20 -8.25 3.71 -2.58
CA PRO A 20 -9.14 4.50 -3.42
C PRO A 20 -9.40 5.94 -2.95
N ILE A 21 -9.03 6.26 -1.70
CA ILE A 21 -9.23 7.58 -1.08
C ILE A 21 -7.91 8.21 -0.62
N GLY A 22 -6.77 7.73 -1.08
CA GLY A 22 -5.47 8.31 -0.74
C GLY A 22 -4.32 7.36 -1.06
N ASN A 23 -3.25 7.90 -1.65
CA ASN A 23 -2.05 7.16 -2.02
C ASN A 23 -0.93 7.25 -0.97
N ASP A 24 -1.24 7.84 0.19
CA ASP A 24 -0.37 7.96 1.36
C ASP A 24 -1.22 7.95 2.64
N VAL A 25 -0.58 7.70 3.80
CA VAL A 25 -1.26 7.57 5.09
C VAL A 25 -1.97 8.87 5.52
N PRO A 26 -1.35 10.07 5.49
CA PRO A 26 -2.04 11.32 5.79
C PRO A 26 -3.31 11.56 4.96
N THR A 27 -3.21 11.42 3.64
CA THR A 27 -4.34 11.62 2.71
C THR A 27 -5.44 10.59 2.93
N PHE A 28 -5.07 9.31 3.05
CA PHE A 28 -6.01 8.23 3.35
C PHE A 28 -6.77 8.50 4.65
N TRP A 29 -6.05 8.85 5.72
CA TRP A 29 -6.65 9.08 7.03
C TRP A 29 -7.58 10.29 7.04
N ALA A 30 -7.15 11.41 6.46
CA ALA A 30 -7.96 12.62 6.38
C ALA A 30 -9.28 12.37 5.63
N ASN A 31 -9.21 11.68 4.49
CA ASN A 31 -10.39 11.37 3.68
C ASN A 31 -11.29 10.33 4.36
N LEU A 32 -10.73 9.35 5.04
CA LEU A 32 -11.49 8.35 5.80
C LEU A 32 -12.30 9.02 6.91
N VAL A 33 -11.67 9.88 7.71
CA VAL A 33 -12.33 10.62 8.80
C VAL A 33 -13.40 11.58 8.27
N ALA A 34 -13.16 12.19 7.11
CA ALA A 34 -14.13 13.05 6.44
C ALA A 34 -15.29 12.30 5.75
N GLY A 35 -15.30 10.96 5.76
CA GLY A 35 -16.36 10.16 5.13
C GLY A 35 -16.34 10.20 3.59
N VAL A 36 -15.18 10.48 2.99
CA VAL A 36 -15.03 10.50 1.53
C VAL A 36 -15.21 9.08 0.98
N SER A 37 -16.10 8.94 -0.01
CA SER A 37 -16.26 7.67 -0.74
C SER A 37 -15.25 7.53 -1.86
N GLY A 38 -14.56 6.40 -1.91
CA GLY A 38 -13.67 6.02 -3.02
C GLY A 38 -14.39 5.33 -4.18
N VAL A 39 -15.66 4.96 -4.01
CA VAL A 39 -16.44 4.21 -5.00
C VAL A 39 -16.88 5.13 -6.13
N GLY A 40 -16.73 4.66 -7.37
CA GLY A 40 -17.24 5.33 -8.57
C GLY A 40 -17.41 4.35 -9.73
N PRO A 41 -17.76 4.84 -10.93
CA PRO A 41 -17.79 4.02 -12.13
C PRO A 41 -16.43 3.35 -12.39
N ILE A 42 -16.45 2.11 -12.88
CA ILE A 42 -15.23 1.42 -13.33
C ILE A 42 -14.63 2.20 -14.51
N THR A 43 -13.33 2.49 -14.45
CA THR A 43 -12.59 3.19 -15.50
C THR A 43 -11.41 2.38 -16.05
N GLN A 44 -11.03 1.28 -15.38
CA GLN A 44 -9.94 0.43 -15.86
C GLN A 44 -10.27 -0.34 -17.16
N PHE A 45 -11.56 -0.53 -17.47
CA PHE A 45 -12.04 -1.17 -18.69
C PHE A 45 -13.49 -0.73 -18.99
N ASP A 46 -14.01 -1.08 -20.18
CA ASP A 46 -15.42 -0.86 -20.53
C ASP A 46 -16.32 -1.85 -19.79
N ALA A 47 -16.96 -1.39 -18.72
CA ALA A 47 -17.87 -2.19 -17.91
C ALA A 47 -19.34 -2.10 -18.36
N SER A 48 -19.65 -1.56 -19.55
CA SER A 48 -21.04 -1.36 -19.99
C SER A 48 -21.85 -2.67 -20.10
N GLY A 49 -21.19 -3.79 -20.38
CA GLY A 49 -21.79 -5.13 -20.44
C GLY A 49 -21.90 -5.86 -19.10
N GLU A 50 -21.30 -5.33 -18.03
CA GLU A 50 -21.25 -5.99 -16.72
C GLU A 50 -22.49 -5.68 -15.88
N GLU A 51 -22.88 -6.62 -15.02
CA GLU A 51 -23.94 -6.43 -14.02
C GLU A 51 -23.52 -5.38 -12.97
N VAL A 52 -22.25 -5.43 -12.55
CA VAL A 52 -21.65 -4.48 -11.61
C VAL A 52 -20.73 -3.52 -12.37
N ARG A 53 -21.01 -2.22 -12.23
CA ARG A 53 -20.32 -1.16 -13.00
C ARG A 53 -19.58 -0.14 -12.14
N ILE A 54 -19.44 -0.43 -10.85
CA ILE A 54 -18.80 0.42 -9.86
C ILE A 54 -17.64 -0.32 -9.20
N ALA A 55 -16.59 0.41 -8.85
CA ALA A 55 -15.46 -0.08 -8.09
C ALA A 55 -14.85 1.03 -7.23
N ALA A 56 -14.06 0.64 -6.25
CA ALA A 56 -13.19 1.54 -5.51
C ALA A 56 -11.78 1.42 -6.11
N GLU A 57 -11.51 2.15 -7.18
CA GLU A 57 -10.22 2.12 -7.88
C GLU A 57 -9.20 3.03 -7.19
N VAL A 58 -7.94 2.61 -7.13
CA VAL A 58 -6.83 3.49 -6.72
C VAL A 58 -6.57 4.50 -7.83
N LYS A 59 -6.81 5.79 -7.54
CA LYS A 59 -6.74 6.89 -8.50
C LYS A 59 -5.38 7.59 -8.44
N GLY A 60 -4.86 8.02 -9.58
CA GLY A 60 -3.64 8.84 -9.66
C GLY A 60 -2.36 8.14 -9.15
N PHE A 61 -2.35 6.82 -9.01
CA PHE A 61 -1.15 6.08 -8.61
C PHE A 61 -0.17 5.92 -9.79
N GLU A 62 1.06 6.39 -9.59
CA GLU A 62 2.16 6.28 -10.53
C GLU A 62 3.24 5.32 -9.98
N PRO A 63 3.41 4.13 -10.58
CA PRO A 63 4.42 3.16 -10.12
C PRO A 63 5.85 3.68 -10.14
N ARG A 64 6.18 4.61 -11.07
CA ARG A 64 7.53 5.14 -11.24
C ARG A 64 8.03 5.96 -10.05
N ASP A 65 7.13 6.44 -9.20
CA ASP A 65 7.50 7.15 -7.97
C ASP A 65 8.13 6.20 -6.92
N TRP A 66 7.92 4.88 -7.08
CA TRP A 66 8.30 3.87 -6.10
C TRP A 66 9.21 2.78 -6.67
N ILE A 67 9.18 2.56 -7.99
CA ILE A 67 9.76 1.37 -8.63
C ILE A 67 10.45 1.81 -9.93
N ASP A 68 11.63 1.25 -10.20
CA ASP A 68 12.29 1.44 -11.49
C ASP A 68 11.36 1.03 -12.65
N PHE A 69 11.39 1.79 -13.74
CA PHE A 69 10.50 1.62 -14.89
C PHE A 69 10.49 0.18 -15.44
N LYS A 70 11.66 -0.46 -15.56
CA LYS A 70 11.75 -1.82 -16.11
C LYS A 70 11.12 -2.84 -15.17
N GLN A 71 11.28 -2.65 -13.87
CA GLN A 71 10.68 -3.51 -12.85
C GLN A 71 9.17 -3.31 -12.78
N ALA A 72 8.71 -2.05 -12.73
CA ALA A 72 7.30 -1.69 -12.69
C ALA A 72 6.51 -2.35 -13.83
N ARG A 73 7.04 -2.30 -15.07
CA ARG A 73 6.41 -2.90 -16.24
C ARG A 73 6.24 -4.43 -16.15
N ARG A 74 7.08 -5.12 -15.37
CA ARG A 74 7.04 -6.59 -15.21
C ARG A 74 6.19 -7.03 -14.01
N MET A 75 5.80 -6.09 -13.15
CA MET A 75 4.97 -6.34 -11.98
C MET A 75 3.49 -6.26 -12.33
N SER A 76 2.69 -7.12 -11.71
CA SER A 76 1.25 -6.93 -11.66
C SER A 76 0.89 -5.64 -10.90
N ARG A 77 -0.30 -5.09 -11.17
CA ARG A 77 -0.77 -3.88 -10.49
C ARG A 77 -0.77 -4.05 -8.97
N PHE A 78 -1.24 -5.19 -8.45
CA PHE A 78 -1.27 -5.44 -7.00
C PHE A 78 0.12 -5.40 -6.37
N ALA A 79 1.14 -5.95 -7.05
CA ALA A 79 2.51 -5.95 -6.56
C ALA A 79 3.09 -4.53 -6.54
N GLN A 80 2.77 -3.70 -7.53
CA GLN A 80 3.17 -2.30 -7.53
C GLN A 80 2.58 -1.54 -6.33
N LEU A 81 1.28 -1.73 -6.05
CA LEU A 81 0.61 -1.12 -4.89
C LEU A 81 1.24 -1.58 -3.56
N ALA A 82 1.52 -2.88 -3.44
CA ALA A 82 2.12 -3.46 -2.25
C ALA A 82 3.54 -2.92 -2.00
N VAL A 83 4.37 -2.81 -3.04
CA VAL A 83 5.73 -2.24 -2.91
C VAL A 83 5.67 -0.77 -2.51
N ALA A 84 4.76 0.02 -3.08
CA ALA A 84 4.60 1.42 -2.71
C ALA A 84 4.18 1.58 -1.24
N ALA A 85 3.19 0.81 -0.77
CA ALA A 85 2.77 0.83 0.63
C ALA A 85 3.88 0.34 1.57
N ALA A 86 4.62 -0.72 1.20
CA ALA A 86 5.73 -1.22 2.00
C ALA A 86 6.86 -0.18 2.12
N ARG A 87 7.19 0.53 1.04
CA ARG A 87 8.19 1.62 1.07
C ARG A 87 7.77 2.76 2.00
N GLN A 88 6.51 3.22 1.92
CA GLN A 88 5.99 4.20 2.87
C GLN A 88 6.12 3.76 4.33
N ALA A 89 5.83 2.47 4.61
CA ALA A 89 5.95 1.93 5.96
C ALA A 89 7.40 1.89 6.45
N ILE A 90 8.35 1.47 5.59
CA ILE A 90 9.79 1.49 5.92
C ILE A 90 10.24 2.93 6.18
N ASP A 91 9.90 3.87 5.30
CA ASP A 91 10.27 5.28 5.44
C ASP A 91 9.69 5.89 6.73
N GLY A 92 8.41 5.60 7.02
CA GLY A 92 7.74 6.04 8.25
C GLY A 92 8.37 5.46 9.51
N SER A 93 8.92 4.24 9.44
CA SER A 93 9.61 3.58 10.56
C SER A 93 11.04 4.09 10.78
N ARG A 94 11.63 4.73 9.77
CA ARG A 94 13.06 5.11 9.74
C ARG A 94 14.01 3.93 9.99
N LEU A 95 13.58 2.72 9.67
CA LEU A 95 14.38 1.52 9.78
C LEU A 95 15.40 1.47 8.63
N GLU A 96 16.68 1.49 8.97
CA GLU A 96 17.75 1.24 8.01
C GLU A 96 18.03 -0.26 7.92
N ILE A 97 17.89 -0.83 6.72
CA ILE A 97 18.11 -2.26 6.45
C ILE A 97 19.51 -2.42 5.85
N GLY A 98 20.35 -3.24 6.48
CA GLY A 98 21.70 -3.54 6.01
C GLY A 98 22.20 -4.89 6.49
N ASP A 99 23.47 -5.20 6.21
CA ASP A 99 24.03 -6.52 6.50
C ASP A 99 24.00 -6.89 8.00
N HIS A 100 23.97 -5.90 8.88
CA HIS A 100 23.96 -6.10 10.33
C HIS A 100 22.59 -6.51 10.90
N ASN A 101 21.48 -6.39 10.15
CA ASN A 101 20.13 -6.68 10.64
C ASN A 101 19.20 -7.36 9.62
N ARG A 102 19.67 -7.59 8.38
CA ARG A 102 18.87 -8.17 7.29
C ARG A 102 18.25 -9.53 7.60
N ASP A 103 18.90 -10.32 8.46
CA ASP A 103 18.43 -11.66 8.84
C ASP A 103 17.36 -11.61 9.95
N ASP A 104 17.20 -10.46 10.60
CA ASP A 104 16.19 -10.20 11.64
C ASP A 104 14.93 -9.49 11.09
N ILE A 105 14.89 -9.21 9.78
CA ILE A 105 13.82 -8.48 9.10
C ILE A 105 13.13 -9.38 8.08
N ALA A 106 11.81 -9.47 8.16
CA ALA A 106 11.00 -10.36 7.35
C ALA A 106 9.83 -9.64 6.65
N VAL A 107 9.25 -10.31 5.65
CA VAL A 107 8.04 -9.93 4.91
C VAL A 107 7.03 -11.06 5.02
#